data_AF-A0A820TDN3-F1
#
_entry.id   AF-A0A820TDN3-F1
#
_cell.length_a   1.000
_cell.length_b   1.000
_cell.length_c   1.000
_cell.angle_alpha   90.00
_cell.angle_beta   90.00
_cell.angle_gamma   90.00
#
_symmetry.space_group_name_H-M   'P 1'
#
loop_
_entity.id
_entity.type
_entity.pdbx_description
1 polymer ?
#
loop_
_entity_poly.entity_id
_entity_poly.type
_entity_poly.pdbx_seq_one_letter_code
_entity_poly.pdbx_strand_id
1 'polypeptide(L)'
;MVLDGFSYIQDRPTDTKTYWRCENHKTFNCHFRIHTCNESVTKTHVKILKQHGNHAASCKRDLIKLSLRKFHEDIADRAENTQKTTDIVLTQCISKLSDSARIRLPPLDHIKRTILQ
;
A
#
# COMPACT_ATOMS: atom_id res chain seq x y z
N MET A 1 1.56 8.07 2.38
CA MET A 1 0.77 7.64 1.21
C MET A 1 1.64 6.78 0.29
N VAL A 2 1.06 5.82 -0.44
CA VAL A 2 1.76 5.04 -1.48
C VAL A 2 0.98 5.14 -2.79
N LEU A 3 1.66 5.48 -3.89
CA LEU A 3 1.05 5.58 -5.23
C LEU A 3 2.05 5.12 -6.30
N ASP A 4 1.62 4.22 -7.20
CA ASP A 4 2.45 3.61 -8.25
C ASP A 4 3.83 3.12 -7.74
N GLY A 5 3.83 2.48 -6.56
CA GLY A 5 5.04 1.94 -5.94
C GLY A 5 5.92 2.98 -5.24
N PHE A 6 5.62 4.28 -5.32
CA PHE A 6 6.36 5.33 -4.65
C PHE A 6 5.77 5.67 -3.27
N SER A 7 6.65 5.85 -2.28
CA SER A 7 6.28 6.37 -0.96
C SER A 7 6.27 7.89 -0.93
N TYR A 8 5.28 8.44 -0.24
CA TYR A 8 5.21 9.87 0.03
C TYR A 8 4.92 10.15 1.50
N ILE A 9 5.60 11.17 2.00
CA ILE A 9 5.32 11.80 3.29
C ILE A 9 4.48 13.06 3.06
N GLN A 10 3.60 13.34 4.01
CA GLN A 10 2.79 14.55 3.99
C GLN A 10 3.72 15.77 4.15
N ASP A 11 3.52 16.79 3.31
CA ASP A 11 4.29 18.02 3.36
C ASP A 11 3.47 19.11 4.08
N ARG A 12 2.33 19.50 3.48
CA ARG A 12 1.40 20.47 4.05
C ARG A 12 -0.05 20.07 3.71
N PRO A 13 -0.95 19.94 4.70
CA PRO A 13 -2.38 19.91 4.43
C PRO A 13 -2.92 21.32 4.17
N THR A 14 -3.94 21.40 3.33
CA THR A 14 -4.90 22.52 3.25
C THR A 14 -6.30 21.96 3.45
N ASP A 15 -7.30 22.82 3.60
CA ASP A 15 -8.69 22.39 3.85
C ASP A 15 -9.24 21.47 2.74
N THR A 16 -8.77 21.65 1.50
CA THR A 16 -9.28 20.94 0.32
C THR A 16 -8.27 19.99 -0.33
N LYS A 17 -6.98 20.15 -0.02
CA LYS A 17 -5.90 19.41 -0.67
C LYS A 17 -4.87 18.95 0.35
N THR A 18 -4.29 17.78 0.12
CA THR A 18 -3.09 17.36 0.86
C THR A 18 -1.93 17.30 -0.10
N TYR A 19 -0.84 18.02 0.21
CA TYR A 19 0.39 17.98 -0.55
C TYR A 19 1.32 16.91 -0.01
N TRP A 20 1.90 16.15 -0.92
CA TRP A 20 2.77 15.03 -0.61
C TRP A 20 4.09 15.18 -1.34
N ARG A 21 5.16 14.74 -0.68
CA ARG A 21 6.52 14.73 -1.22
C ARG A 21 7.13 13.34 -1.12
N CYS A 22 8.08 13.03 -2.00
CA CYS A 22 8.81 11.77 -1.92
C CYS A 22 9.40 11.57 -0.51
N GLU A 23 9.22 10.38 0.03
CA GLU A 23 9.80 9.97 1.32
C GLU A 23 11.32 10.19 1.36
N ASN A 24 12.00 9.96 0.23
CA ASN A 24 13.45 10.15 0.09
C ASN A 24 13.85 11.55 -0.40
N HIS A 25 12.97 12.56 -0.24
CA HIS A 25 13.27 13.95 -0.61
C HIS A 25 14.62 14.43 -0.07
N LYS A 26 14.91 14.18 1.21
CA LYS A 26 16.16 14.62 1.84
C LYS A 26 17.36 13.79 1.37
N THR A 27 17.19 12.49 1.22
CA THR A 27 18.27 11.55 0.86
C THR A 27 18.79 11.75 -0.55
N PHE A 28 17.90 11.97 -1.53
CA PHE A 28 18.27 12.11 -2.94
C PHE A 28 18.04 13.53 -3.48
N ASN A 29 17.83 14.52 -2.61
CA ASN A 29 17.38 15.87 -3.00
C ASN A 29 16.18 15.82 -4.00
N CYS A 30 15.24 14.92 -3.76
CA CYS A 30 14.21 14.59 -4.74
C CYS A 30 13.03 15.55 -4.69
N HIS A 31 12.78 16.25 -5.80
CA HIS A 31 11.69 17.21 -5.91
C HIS A 31 10.34 16.61 -6.34
N PHE A 32 10.18 15.29 -6.33
CA PHE A 32 8.90 14.66 -6.69
C PHE A 32 7.79 15.11 -5.73
N ARG A 33 6.67 15.56 -6.29
CA ARG A 33 5.54 16.14 -5.55
C ARG A 33 4.23 15.75 -6.21
N ILE A 34 3.25 15.42 -5.38
CA ILE A 34 1.86 15.20 -5.79
C ILE A 34 0.92 15.94 -4.83
N HIS A 35 -0.33 16.12 -5.22
CA HIS A 35 -1.38 16.44 -4.26
C HIS A 35 -2.60 15.53 -4.45
N THR A 36 -3.32 15.32 -3.37
CA THR A 36 -4.64 14.69 -3.38
C THR A 36 -5.71 15.76 -3.13
N CYS A 37 -6.72 15.81 -3.97
CA CYS A 37 -7.93 16.61 -3.75
C CYS A 37 -9.03 15.67 -3.26
N ASN A 38 -9.62 15.98 -2.10
CA ASN A 38 -10.77 15.24 -1.58
C ASN A 38 -12.04 15.90 -2.10
N GLU A 39 -12.61 15.38 -3.18
CA GLU A 39 -13.89 15.88 -3.71
C GLU A 39 -15.08 15.26 -2.97
N SER A 40 -14.93 14.02 -2.49
CA SER A 40 -15.87 13.35 -1.61
C SER A 40 -15.17 12.25 -0.80
N VAL A 41 -15.86 11.64 0.17
CA VAL A 41 -15.36 10.50 0.95
C VAL A 41 -14.90 9.34 0.06
N THR A 42 -15.49 9.19 -1.13
CA THR A 42 -15.25 8.08 -2.06
C THR A 42 -14.42 8.44 -3.28
N LYS A 43 -14.16 9.74 -3.53
CA LYS A 43 -13.42 10.21 -4.70
C LYS A 43 -12.27 11.11 -4.28
N THR A 44 -11.07 10.58 -4.44
CA THR A 44 -9.82 11.32 -4.27
C THR A 44 -9.10 11.38 -5.61
N HIS A 45 -8.89 12.60 -6.13
CA HIS A 45 -8.08 12.80 -7.33
C HIS A 45 -6.62 13.06 -6.94
N VAL A 46 -5.70 12.41 -7.64
CA VAL A 46 -4.27 12.63 -7.48
C VAL A 46 -3.74 13.41 -8.67
N LYS A 47 -3.01 14.49 -8.42
CA LYS A 47 -2.29 15.24 -9.45
C LYS A 47 -0.79 15.28 -9.16
N ILE A 48 0.00 14.94 -10.17
CA ILE A 48 1.46 15.09 -10.14
C ILE A 48 1.79 16.57 -10.33
N LEU A 49 2.56 17.14 -9.39
CA LEU A 49 3.00 18.54 -9.41
C LEU A 49 4.42 18.69 -9.97
N LYS A 50 5.29 17.75 -9.64
CA LYS A 50 6.65 17.64 -10.17
C LYS A 50 6.92 16.19 -10.47
N GLN A 51 7.74 15.91 -11.49
CA GLN A 51 8.09 14.54 -11.90
C GLN A 51 9.15 13.93 -10.98
N HIS A 52 9.23 12.60 -11.00
CA HIS A 52 10.25 11.86 -10.25
C HIS A 52 11.58 11.94 -11.00
N GLY A 53 12.62 12.39 -10.31
CA GLY A 53 13.97 12.49 -10.87
C GLY A 53 14.72 11.15 -11.01
N ASN A 54 16.04 11.26 -11.16
CA ASN A 54 16.99 10.18 -11.43
C ASN A 54 16.98 8.97 -10.48
N HIS A 55 16.47 9.11 -9.26
CA HIS A 55 16.41 8.01 -8.29
C HIS A 55 15.10 7.20 -8.34
N ALA A 56 14.19 7.46 -9.30
CA ALA A 56 12.90 6.78 -9.39
C ALA A 56 13.05 5.24 -9.33
N ALA A 57 13.99 4.67 -10.07
CA ALA A 57 14.23 3.22 -10.08
C ALA A 57 14.64 2.66 -8.70
N SER A 58 15.46 3.38 -7.93
CA SER A 58 15.93 2.92 -6.62
C SER A 58 14.89 3.07 -5.51
N CYS A 59 13.85 3.87 -5.73
CA CYS A 59 12.80 4.11 -4.74
C CYS A 59 11.42 3.55 -5.13
N LYS A 60 11.27 3.01 -6.35
CA LYS A 60 10.03 2.33 -6.76
C LYS A 60 9.96 0.98 -6.08
N ARG A 61 8.94 0.78 -5.26
CA ARG A 61 8.70 -0.48 -4.56
C ARG A 61 7.89 -1.42 -5.45
N ASP A 62 8.18 -2.72 -5.36
CA ASP A 62 7.37 -3.76 -6.01
C ASP A 62 5.97 -3.77 -5.37
N LEU A 63 4.98 -3.32 -6.12
CA LEU A 63 3.59 -3.22 -5.68
C LEU A 63 3.01 -4.58 -5.27
N ILE A 64 3.45 -5.67 -5.90
CA ILE A 64 2.99 -7.01 -5.53
C ILE A 64 3.62 -7.43 -4.20
N LYS A 65 4.91 -7.12 -3.97
CA LYS A 65 5.51 -7.36 -2.64
C LYS A 65 4.81 -6.55 -1.55
N LEU A 66 4.46 -5.30 -1.82
CA LEU A 66 3.72 -4.46 -0.87
C LEU A 66 2.31 -5.00 -0.59
N SER A 67 1.57 -5.42 -1.63
CA SER A 67 0.23 -5.98 -1.46
C SER A 67 0.26 -7.30 -0.69
N LEU A 68 1.25 -8.16 -0.96
CA LEU A 68 1.48 -9.40 -0.22
C LEU A 68 1.82 -9.14 1.24
N ARG A 69 2.71 -8.18 1.53
CA ARG A 69 3.04 -7.82 2.92
C ARG A 69 1.80 -7.33 3.67
N LYS A 70 1.03 -6.44 3.05
CA LYS A 70 -0.24 -5.94 3.64
C LYS A 70 -1.25 -7.07 3.84
N PHE A 71 -1.30 -8.04 2.93
CA PHE A 71 -2.15 -9.21 3.08
C PHE A 71 -1.77 -10.06 4.31
N HIS A 72 -0.47 -10.25 4.57
CA HIS A 72 -0.03 -10.92 5.80
C HIS A 72 -0.39 -10.12 7.06
N GLU A 73 -0.20 -8.79 7.04
CA GLU A 73 -0.60 -7.89 8.13
C GLU A 73 -2.12 -7.98 8.39
N ASP A 74 -2.96 -7.89 7.33
CA ASP A 74 -4.42 -8.01 7.40
C ASP A 74 -4.87 -9.38 7.94
N ILE A 75 -4.16 -10.44 7.60
CA ILE A 75 -4.45 -11.79 8.09
C ILE A 75 -4.15 -11.90 9.59
N ALA A 76 -2.99 -11.44 10.03
CA ALA A 76 -2.59 -11.49 11.43
C ALA A 76 -3.57 -10.68 12.29
N ASP A 77 -3.87 -9.44 11.88
CA ASP A 77 -4.83 -8.57 12.54
C ASP A 77 -6.22 -9.21 12.67
N ARG A 78 -6.72 -9.83 11.60
CA ARG A 78 -8.06 -10.46 11.62
C ARG A 78 -8.09 -11.76 12.40
N ALA A 79 -7.00 -12.52 12.41
CA ALA A 79 -6.92 -13.73 13.20
C ALA A 79 -7.02 -13.42 14.70
N GLU A 80 -6.39 -12.33 15.14
CA GLU A 80 -6.43 -11.89 16.53
C GLU A 80 -7.78 -11.25 16.91
N ASN A 81 -8.37 -10.48 15.99
CA ASN A 81 -9.52 -9.63 16.31
C ASN A 81 -10.89 -10.18 15.87
N THR A 82 -10.98 -11.36 15.25
CA THR A 82 -12.27 -11.91 14.77
C THR A 82 -12.53 -13.33 15.27
N GLN A 83 -13.79 -13.62 15.64
CA GLN A 83 -14.26 -14.98 16.00
C GLN A 83 -14.53 -15.86 14.77
N LYS A 84 -13.92 -15.56 13.62
CA LYS A 84 -14.17 -16.28 12.36
C LYS A 84 -13.21 -17.45 12.21
N THR A 85 -13.60 -18.46 11.45
CA THR A 85 -12.68 -19.55 11.09
C THR A 85 -11.56 -19.05 10.18
N THR A 86 -10.40 -19.70 10.25
CA THR A 86 -9.21 -19.36 9.45
C THR A 86 -9.51 -19.35 7.95
N ASP A 87 -10.32 -20.29 7.45
CA ASP A 87 -10.70 -20.34 6.02
C ASP A 87 -11.51 -19.13 5.57
N ILE A 88 -12.42 -18.62 6.43
CA ILE A 88 -13.21 -17.43 6.12
C ILE A 88 -12.30 -16.20 6.11
N VAL A 89 -11.39 -16.06 7.09
CA VAL A 89 -10.42 -14.96 7.14
C VAL A 89 -9.54 -14.95 5.89
N LEU A 90 -8.99 -16.10 5.51
CA LEU A 90 -8.15 -16.24 4.32
C LEU A 90 -8.90 -15.86 3.05
N THR A 91 -10.10 -16.39 2.83
CA THR A 91 -10.90 -16.10 1.64
C THR A 91 -11.20 -14.59 1.52
N GLN A 92 -11.53 -13.93 2.63
CA GLN A 92 -11.79 -12.49 2.66
C GLN A 92 -10.55 -11.64 2.41
N CYS A 93 -9.37 -12.11 2.78
CA CYS A 93 -8.11 -11.41 2.52
C CYS A 93 -7.64 -11.64 1.08
N ILE A 94 -7.77 -12.86 0.55
CA ILE A 94 -7.41 -13.21 -0.83
C ILE A 94 -8.27 -12.44 -1.83
N SER A 95 -9.57 -12.23 -1.54
CA SER A 95 -10.46 -11.50 -2.43
C SER A 95 -10.04 -10.04 -2.67
N LYS A 96 -9.28 -9.44 -1.75
CA LYS A 96 -8.72 -8.09 -1.90
C LYS A 96 -7.46 -8.03 -2.76
N LEU A 97 -6.81 -9.17 -3.02
CA LEU A 97 -5.61 -9.24 -3.84
C LEU A 97 -5.97 -9.24 -5.33
N SER A 98 -5.12 -8.61 -6.14
CA SER A 98 -5.17 -8.72 -7.60
C SER A 98 -4.74 -10.11 -8.06
N ASP A 99 -5.15 -10.51 -9.26
CA ASP A 99 -4.83 -11.83 -9.83
C ASP A 99 -3.31 -12.07 -9.91
N SER A 100 -2.55 -11.06 -10.34
CA SER A 100 -1.09 -11.13 -10.39
C SER A 100 -0.44 -11.30 -9.00
N ALA A 101 -1.07 -10.78 -7.94
CA ALA A 101 -0.59 -10.99 -6.57
C ALA A 101 -0.93 -12.40 -6.07
N ARG A 102 -2.11 -12.93 -6.43
CA ARG A 102 -2.53 -14.29 -6.03
C ARG A 102 -1.61 -15.37 -6.58
N ILE A 103 -1.11 -15.22 -7.81
CA ILE A 103 -0.15 -16.16 -8.43
C ILE A 103 1.17 -16.24 -7.63
N ARG A 104 1.55 -15.17 -6.94
CA ARG A 104 2.80 -15.09 -6.16
C ARG A 104 2.62 -15.47 -4.68
N LEU A 105 1.41 -15.89 -4.27
CA LEU A 105 1.17 -16.33 -2.89
C LEU A 105 1.90 -17.65 -2.60
N PRO A 106 2.41 -17.85 -1.38
CA PRO A 106 2.80 -19.17 -0.93
C PRO A 106 1.56 -20.08 -0.82
N PRO A 107 1.75 -21.41 -0.80
CA PRO A 107 0.65 -22.36 -0.58
C PRO A 107 -0.16 -22.00 0.66
N LEU A 108 -1.49 -22.04 0.56
CA LEU A 108 -2.38 -21.60 1.63
C LEU A 108 -2.18 -22.38 2.93
N ASP A 109 -1.81 -23.66 2.85
CA ASP A 109 -1.50 -24.47 4.03
C ASP A 109 -0.30 -23.92 4.82
N HIS A 110 0.68 -23.32 4.14
CA HIS A 110 1.80 -22.65 4.81
C HIS A 110 1.30 -21.43 5.59
N ILE A 111 0.39 -20.66 5.00
CA ILE A 111 -0.18 -19.45 5.60
C ILE A 111 -1.05 -19.82 6.82
N LYS A 112 -1.86 -20.88 6.73
CA LYS A 112 -2.68 -21.38 7.85
C LYS A 112 -1.84 -21.69 9.08
N ARG A 113 -0.68 -22.32 8.88
CA ARG A 113 0.25 -22.65 9.98
C ARG A 113 0.82 -21.41 10.67
N THR A 114 0.95 -20.29 9.97
CA THR A 114 1.46 -19.03 10.55
C THR A 114 0.44 -18.30 11.42
N ILE A 115 -0.85 -18.64 11.28
CA ILE A 115 -1.97 -18.02 11.99
C ILE A 115 -2.32 -18.78 13.27
N LEU A 116 -2.06 -20.10 13.29
CA LEU A 116 -2.45 -21.03 14.36
C LEU A 116 -1.34 -21.28 15.40
N GLN A 117 -0.27 -20.46 15.40
CA GLN A 117 0.78 -20.48 16.42
C GLN A 117 0.53 -19.40 17.46
#